data_AF-A0A928E4F8-F1
#
_entry.id   AF-A0A928E4F8-F1
#
_cell.length_a   1.000
_cell.length_b   1.000
_cell.length_c   1.000
_cell.angle_alpha   90.00
_cell.angle_beta   90.00
_cell.angle_gamma   90.00
#
_symmetry.space_group_name_H-M   'P 1'
#
loop_
_entity.id
_entity.type
_entity.pdbx_description
1 polymer ?
#
loop_
_entity_poly.entity_id
_entity_poly.type
_entity_poly.pdbx_seq_one_letter_code
_entity_poly.pdbx_strand_id
1 'polypeptide(L)'
;MKKEPNKKRIAMFMILGLLFVSGIILKSVADKFYTEKTNLAVMYFNESIKGLSIGSPVVFKGVQVGKVVDIKIMTNPETLEFDIPVYVRFAKDGDVSSLSFYKEMNRKDLWQELINKGLRAKLISQNLLTGQLIIELQMLPDTPVELKNTTGDNTLEIPTALSTVAGLSKDLQDLPIKKIVTRLDNILKYIEQQLPEILPRFAEFGKKLNTYADKSAPATNQTLNQLNATLKDISGAAKSIKNLTDYLERHPDSILKGKKE
;
A
#
# COMPACT_ATOMS: atom_id res chain seq x y z
N MET A 1 -4.93 -50.58 70.86
CA MET A 1 -6.26 -50.48 70.22
C MET A 1 -6.08 -49.99 68.78
N LYS A 2 -6.40 -50.83 67.79
CA LYS A 2 -6.25 -50.50 66.36
C LYS A 2 -7.44 -49.63 65.96
N LYS A 3 -7.20 -48.34 65.69
CA LYS A 3 -8.25 -47.36 65.38
C LYS A 3 -8.75 -47.63 63.97
N GLU A 4 -9.99 -48.08 63.81
CA GLU A 4 -10.53 -48.40 62.49
C GLU A 4 -10.68 -47.13 61.63
N PRO A 5 -10.32 -47.19 60.33
CA PRO A 5 -10.41 -46.04 59.46
C PRO A 5 -11.85 -45.55 59.31
N ASN A 6 -12.09 -44.26 59.56
CA ASN A 6 -13.40 -43.66 59.40
C ASN A 6 -13.70 -43.46 57.89
N LYS A 7 -14.39 -44.44 57.31
CA LYS A 7 -14.76 -44.49 55.88
C LYS A 7 -15.45 -43.22 55.40
N LYS A 8 -16.24 -42.54 56.25
CA LYS A 8 -16.92 -41.28 55.89
C LYS A 8 -15.94 -40.12 55.69
N ARG A 9 -14.89 -40.04 56.51
CA ARG A 9 -13.85 -38.99 56.39
C ARG A 9 -12.97 -39.19 55.16
N ILE A 10 -12.67 -40.45 54.82
CA ILE A 10 -11.92 -40.80 53.61
C ILE A 10 -12.73 -40.45 52.35
N ALA A 11 -14.01 -40.80 52.32
CA ALA A 11 -14.90 -40.46 51.21
C ALA A 11 -15.02 -38.94 51.02
N MET A 12 -15.16 -38.17 52.11
CA MET A 12 -15.24 -36.71 52.04
C MET A 12 -13.94 -36.09 51.53
N PHE A 13 -12.78 -36.61 51.94
CA PHE A 13 -11.49 -36.14 51.43
C PHE A 13 -11.33 -36.41 49.92
N MET A 14 -11.75 -37.59 49.44
CA MET A 14 -11.73 -37.89 48.00
C MET A 14 -12.64 -36.96 47.19
N ILE A 15 -13.85 -36.68 47.68
CA ILE A 15 -14.79 -35.77 46.99
C ILE A 15 -14.23 -34.35 46.95
N LEU A 16 -13.68 -33.86 48.06
CA LEU A 16 -13.04 -32.53 48.10
C LEU A 16 -11.82 -32.44 47.19
N GLY A 17 -10.98 -33.49 47.15
CA GLY A 17 -9.84 -33.57 46.24
C GLY A 17 -10.27 -33.56 44.77
N LEU A 18 -11.32 -34.31 44.43
CA LEU A 18 -11.86 -34.36 43.07
C LEU A 18 -12.45 -33.02 42.62
N LEU A 19 -13.17 -32.33 43.52
CA LEU A 19 -13.69 -30.98 43.26
C LEU A 19 -12.55 -29.96 43.09
N PHE A 20 -11.50 -30.07 43.88
CA PHE A 20 -10.34 -29.17 43.78
C PHE A 20 -9.61 -29.35 42.43
N VAL A 21 -9.35 -30.60 42.04
CA VAL A 21 -8.74 -30.92 40.73
C VAL A 21 -9.65 -30.48 39.59
N SER A 22 -10.96 -30.73 39.68
CA SER A 22 -11.94 -30.28 38.69
C SER A 22 -11.94 -28.76 38.54
N GLY A 23 -11.86 -28.01 39.66
CA GLY A 23 -11.76 -26.55 39.65
C GLY A 23 -10.49 -26.04 38.95
N ILE A 24 -9.34 -26.69 39.17
CA ILE A 24 -8.08 -26.34 38.48
C ILE A 24 -8.19 -26.60 36.97
N ILE A 25 -8.77 -27.73 36.57
CA ILE A 25 -8.97 -28.08 35.16
C ILE A 25 -9.94 -27.09 34.50
N LEU A 26 -11.09 -26.81 35.12
CA LEU A 26 -12.07 -25.85 34.62
C LEU A 26 -11.48 -24.45 34.46
N LYS A 27 -10.71 -23.97 35.46
CA LYS A 27 -10.03 -22.69 35.38
C LYS A 27 -9.01 -22.67 34.23
N SER A 28 -8.20 -23.72 34.09
CA SER A 28 -7.19 -23.81 33.02
C SER A 28 -7.81 -23.85 31.63
N VAL A 29 -8.95 -24.53 31.48
CA VAL A 29 -9.73 -24.56 30.24
C VAL A 29 -10.37 -23.19 29.97
N ALA A 30 -10.98 -22.56 30.98
CA ALA A 30 -11.59 -21.24 30.86
C ALA A 30 -10.56 -20.15 30.51
N ASP A 31 -9.40 -20.14 31.17
CA ASP A 31 -8.31 -19.19 30.89
C ASP A 31 -7.78 -19.36 29.45
N LYS A 32 -7.74 -20.60 28.94
CA LYS A 32 -7.36 -20.89 27.55
C LYS A 32 -8.38 -20.33 26.55
N PHE A 33 -9.67 -20.43 26.83
CA PHE A 33 -10.74 -19.86 25.99
C PHE A 33 -10.83 -18.33 26.09
N TYR A 34 -10.67 -17.75 27.28
CA TYR A 34 -10.71 -16.29 27.48
C TYR A 34 -9.50 -15.59 26.85
N THR A 35 -8.33 -16.23 26.81
CA THR A 35 -7.14 -15.57 26.27
C THR A 35 -7.11 -15.47 24.74
N GLU A 36 -7.97 -16.19 24.01
CA GLU A 36 -8.01 -16.16 22.54
C GLU A 36 -8.42 -14.80 21.96
N LYS A 37 -9.19 -13.98 22.69
CA LYS A 37 -9.69 -12.69 22.17
C LYS A 37 -8.77 -11.48 22.42
N THR A 38 -7.80 -11.60 23.32
CA THR A 38 -7.08 -10.43 23.89
C THR A 38 -5.90 -9.90 23.06
N ASN A 39 -5.58 -10.53 21.93
CA ASN A 39 -4.42 -10.23 21.08
C ASN A 39 -4.75 -10.24 19.59
N LEU A 40 -6.03 -10.19 19.24
CA LEU A 40 -6.49 -10.19 17.86
C LEU A 40 -6.58 -8.76 17.36
N ALA A 41 -5.99 -8.54 16.20
CA ALA A 41 -6.21 -7.35 15.40
C ALA A 41 -6.78 -7.75 14.05
N VAL A 42 -7.47 -6.80 13.42
CA VAL A 42 -8.00 -6.93 12.06
C VAL A 42 -7.41 -5.84 11.19
N MET A 43 -7.12 -6.20 9.94
CA MET A 43 -6.62 -5.31 8.90
C MET A 43 -7.45 -5.53 7.65
N TYR A 44 -7.93 -4.44 7.05
CA TYR A 44 -8.73 -4.49 5.83
C TYR A 44 -7.88 -4.08 4.64
N PHE A 45 -7.57 -5.02 3.74
CA PHE A 45 -6.82 -4.72 2.52
C PHE A 45 -7.77 -4.53 1.35
N ASN A 46 -7.63 -3.41 0.64
CA ASN A 46 -8.38 -3.08 -0.58
C ASN A 46 -7.60 -3.42 -1.86
N GLU A 47 -6.52 -4.18 -1.73
CA GLU A 47 -5.68 -4.67 -2.83
C GLU A 47 -5.67 -6.21 -2.86
N SER A 48 -5.05 -6.78 -3.90
CA SER A 48 -4.91 -8.23 -3.98
C SER A 48 -4.02 -8.77 -2.87
N ILE A 49 -4.56 -9.64 -2.03
CA ILE A 49 -3.80 -10.38 -1.01
C ILE A 49 -3.17 -11.68 -1.56
N LYS A 50 -3.09 -11.85 -2.88
CA LYS A 50 -2.57 -13.07 -3.51
C LYS A 50 -1.12 -13.32 -3.06
N GLY A 51 -0.88 -14.46 -2.42
CA GLY A 51 0.41 -14.83 -1.86
C GLY A 51 0.50 -14.65 -0.35
N LEU A 52 -0.50 -14.01 0.28
CA LEU A 52 -0.68 -14.02 1.73
C LEU A 52 -1.39 -15.31 2.14
N SER A 53 -0.95 -15.95 3.22
CA SER A 53 -1.56 -17.17 3.74
C SER A 53 -1.70 -17.14 5.26
N ILE A 54 -2.55 -18.02 5.78
CA ILE A 54 -2.60 -18.27 7.23
C ILE A 54 -1.22 -18.74 7.68
N GLY A 55 -0.71 -18.12 8.74
CA GLY A 55 0.65 -18.33 9.24
C GLY A 55 1.69 -17.34 8.70
N SER A 56 1.37 -16.53 7.68
CA SER A 56 2.27 -15.46 7.21
C SER A 56 2.68 -14.57 8.40
N PRO A 57 3.98 -14.24 8.52
CA PRO A 57 4.46 -13.39 9.60
C PRO A 57 3.90 -11.97 9.47
N VAL A 58 3.70 -11.35 10.61
CA VAL A 58 3.51 -9.90 10.73
C VAL A 58 4.78 -9.34 11.35
N VAL A 59 5.44 -8.43 10.63
CA VAL A 59 6.75 -7.91 10.99
C VAL A 59 6.70 -6.42 11.24
N PHE A 60 7.56 -5.92 12.12
CA PHE A 60 7.82 -4.49 12.30
C PHE A 60 9.33 -4.30 12.22
N LYS A 61 9.80 -3.51 11.25
CA LYS A 61 11.25 -3.30 10.99
C LYS A 61 12.03 -4.63 10.91
N GLY A 62 11.46 -5.63 10.26
CA GLY A 62 12.07 -6.96 10.07
C GLY A 62 11.94 -7.93 11.26
N VAL A 63 11.43 -7.50 12.42
CA VAL A 63 11.19 -8.38 13.57
C VAL A 63 9.77 -8.92 13.53
N GLN A 64 9.61 -10.23 13.66
CA GLN A 64 8.30 -10.85 13.70
C GLN A 64 7.58 -10.53 15.02
N VAL A 65 6.47 -9.80 14.93
CA VAL A 65 5.64 -9.40 16.06
C VAL A 65 4.32 -10.17 16.15
N GLY A 66 3.93 -10.84 15.06
CA GLY A 66 2.68 -11.59 15.00
C GLY A 66 2.60 -12.56 13.83
N LYS A 67 1.40 -13.15 13.67
CA LYS A 67 1.07 -14.09 12.59
C LYS A 67 -0.36 -13.88 12.12
N VAL A 68 -0.60 -14.08 10.82
CA VAL A 68 -1.95 -14.17 10.26
C VAL A 68 -2.61 -15.45 10.76
N VAL A 69 -3.81 -15.35 11.33
CA VAL A 69 -4.55 -16.49 11.89
C VAL A 69 -5.81 -16.84 11.11
N ASP A 70 -6.40 -15.86 10.41
CA ASP A 70 -7.61 -16.08 9.61
C ASP A 70 -7.73 -15.02 8.52
N ILE A 71 -8.35 -15.38 7.40
CA ILE A 71 -8.63 -14.48 6.26
C ILE A 71 -10.06 -14.75 5.85
N LYS A 72 -10.92 -13.73 5.93
CA LYS A 72 -12.32 -13.84 5.49
C LYS A 72 -12.57 -12.92 4.32
N ILE A 73 -13.66 -13.21 3.60
CA ILE A 73 -14.25 -12.32 2.62
C ILE A 73 -15.61 -11.96 3.19
N MET A 74 -15.83 -10.67 3.41
CA MET A 74 -17.10 -10.13 3.88
C MET A 74 -17.66 -9.24 2.79
N THR A 75 -18.98 -9.27 2.61
CA THR A 75 -19.67 -8.32 1.74
C THR A 75 -20.32 -7.29 2.65
N ASN A 76 -20.02 -6.02 2.42
CA ASN A 76 -20.76 -4.94 3.05
C ASN A 76 -22.17 -4.91 2.45
N PRO A 77 -23.24 -5.16 3.23
CA PRO A 77 -24.60 -5.21 2.69
C PRO A 77 -25.11 -3.84 2.22
N GLU A 78 -24.52 -2.74 2.66
CA GLU A 78 -24.92 -1.38 2.29
C GLU A 78 -24.25 -0.92 0.98
N THR A 79 -22.95 -1.20 0.82
CA THR A 79 -22.20 -0.79 -0.38
C THR A 79 -22.07 -1.89 -1.44
N LEU A 80 -22.40 -3.14 -1.08
CA LEU A 80 -22.14 -4.36 -1.86
C LEU A 80 -20.66 -4.55 -2.24
N GLU A 81 -19.76 -3.85 -1.56
CA GLU A 81 -18.32 -4.03 -1.74
C GLU A 81 -17.82 -5.24 -0.95
N PHE A 82 -16.81 -5.91 -1.49
CA PHE A 82 -16.14 -7.00 -0.81
C PHE A 82 -14.97 -6.45 0.00
N ASP A 83 -15.05 -6.63 1.32
CA ASP A 83 -13.97 -6.35 2.24
C ASP A 83 -13.25 -7.65 2.59
N ILE A 84 -11.91 -7.59 2.66
CA ILE A 84 -11.08 -8.75 3.02
C ILE A 84 -10.44 -8.49 4.39
N PRO A 85 -11.15 -8.78 5.51
CA PRO A 85 -10.56 -8.71 6.84
C PRO A 85 -9.55 -9.84 7.03
N VAL A 86 -8.32 -9.43 7.34
CA VAL A 86 -7.22 -10.31 7.73
C VAL A 86 -7.04 -10.21 9.24
N TYR A 87 -7.25 -11.34 9.93
CA TYR A 87 -7.07 -11.42 11.37
C TYR A 87 -5.64 -11.81 11.69
N VAL A 88 -5.04 -11.03 12.58
CA VAL A 88 -3.66 -11.18 13.03
C VAL A 88 -3.65 -11.40 14.53
N ARG A 89 -2.79 -12.32 14.99
CA ARG A 89 -2.51 -12.54 16.40
C ARG A 89 -1.10 -12.06 16.73
N PHE A 90 -1.00 -11.14 17.69
CA PHE A 90 0.27 -10.69 18.25
C PHE A 90 0.72 -11.58 19.41
N ALA A 91 2.04 -11.73 19.58
CA ALA A 91 2.62 -12.52 20.68
C ALA A 91 2.21 -11.94 22.05
N LYS A 92 1.94 -12.83 23.04
CA LYS A 92 1.42 -12.43 24.37
C LYS A 92 2.45 -11.79 25.28
N ASP A 93 3.73 -12.14 25.16
CA ASP A 93 4.83 -11.58 25.92
C ASP A 93 6.13 -11.77 25.12
N GLY A 94 6.92 -10.71 24.94
CA GLY A 94 8.37 -10.83 24.79
C GLY A 94 8.98 -11.12 23.42
N ASP A 95 8.77 -10.27 22.42
CA ASP A 95 9.90 -9.75 21.61
C ASP A 95 9.72 -8.27 21.18
N VAL A 96 8.75 -7.61 21.82
CA VAL A 96 8.57 -6.16 21.84
C VAL A 96 8.71 -5.68 23.29
N SER A 97 9.50 -6.40 24.10
CA SER A 97 9.88 -6.00 25.47
C SER A 97 10.87 -4.82 25.48
N SER A 98 11.33 -4.35 24.33
CA SER A 98 12.04 -3.07 24.21
C SER A 98 11.11 -1.85 24.22
N LEU A 99 9.78 -2.04 24.12
CA LEU A 99 8.77 -0.97 24.31
C LEU A 99 8.24 -0.88 25.76
N SER A 100 8.92 -1.51 26.72
CA SER A 100 8.60 -1.49 28.16
C SER A 100 8.68 -0.10 28.84
N PHE A 101 8.69 0.99 28.07
CA PHE A 101 8.77 2.35 28.59
C PHE A 101 7.43 2.92 29.08
N TYR A 102 6.31 2.22 28.89
CA TYR A 102 4.99 2.69 29.34
C TYR A 102 4.28 1.62 30.18
N LYS A 103 4.71 1.50 31.44
CA LYS A 103 4.14 0.55 32.44
C LYS A 103 2.72 0.93 32.89
N GLU A 104 2.20 2.08 32.45
CA GLU A 104 0.93 2.66 32.92
C GLU A 104 -0.14 2.79 31.83
N MET A 105 0.19 2.59 30.55
CA MET A 105 -0.78 2.76 29.46
C MET A 105 -1.47 1.44 29.12
N ASN A 106 -2.80 1.47 28.95
CA ASN A 106 -3.52 0.31 28.43
C ASN A 106 -3.00 0.02 27.02
N ARG A 107 -2.73 -1.26 26.72
CA ARG A 107 -2.19 -1.69 25.42
C ARG A 107 -3.06 -1.24 24.24
N LYS A 108 -4.39 -1.15 24.43
CA LYS A 108 -5.30 -0.60 23.41
C LYS A 108 -4.98 0.87 23.10
N ASP A 109 -4.73 1.66 24.13
CA ASP A 109 -4.43 3.10 24.02
C ASP A 109 -3.06 3.32 23.36
N LEU A 110 -2.06 2.48 23.70
CA LEU A 110 -0.76 2.50 23.03
C LEU A 110 -0.89 2.24 21.52
N TRP A 111 -1.65 1.21 21.13
CA TRP A 111 -1.87 0.93 19.71
C TRP A 111 -2.62 2.05 19.01
N GLN A 112 -3.62 2.67 19.66
CA GLN A 112 -4.30 3.84 19.12
C GLN A 112 -3.34 5.02 18.95
N GLU A 113 -2.46 5.28 19.91
CA GLU A 113 -1.45 6.33 19.80
C GLU A 113 -0.49 6.07 18.62
N LEU A 114 -0.05 4.82 18.45
CA LEU A 114 0.78 4.43 17.31
C LEU A 114 0.05 4.62 15.98
N ILE A 115 -1.22 4.23 15.89
CA ILE A 115 -2.08 4.44 14.71
C ILE A 115 -2.21 5.93 14.39
N ASN A 116 -2.45 6.76 15.40
CA ASN A 116 -2.54 8.22 15.28
C ASN A 116 -1.21 8.85 14.84
N LYS A 117 -0.09 8.28 15.29
CA LYS A 117 1.27 8.66 14.84
C LYS A 117 1.64 8.12 13.46
N GLY A 118 0.74 7.37 12.81
CA GLY A 118 0.90 6.89 11.44
C GLY A 118 1.18 5.40 11.30
N LEU A 119 0.97 4.56 12.31
CA LEU A 119 1.12 3.12 12.13
C LEU A 119 0.14 2.60 11.07
N ARG A 120 0.68 1.96 10.03
CA ARG A 120 -0.06 1.32 8.96
C ARG A 120 0.45 -0.10 8.73
N ALA A 121 -0.44 -0.97 8.29
CA ALA A 121 -0.10 -2.30 7.80
C ALA A 121 -0.01 -2.29 6.26
N LYS A 122 1.04 -2.87 5.70
CA LYS A 122 1.27 -2.93 4.26
C LYS A 122 1.66 -4.34 3.85
N LEU A 123 1.21 -4.78 2.68
CA LEU A 123 1.65 -6.05 2.10
C LEU A 123 3.00 -5.87 1.43
N ILE A 124 3.95 -6.73 1.77
CA ILE A 124 5.27 -6.77 1.13
C ILE A 124 5.60 -8.20 0.69
N SER A 125 6.40 -8.32 -0.36
CA SER A 125 6.88 -9.62 -0.82
C SER A 125 7.99 -10.12 0.09
N GLN A 126 7.80 -11.28 0.71
CA GLN A 126 8.87 -11.99 1.41
C GLN A 126 9.76 -12.75 0.42
N ASN A 127 9.15 -13.32 -0.63
CA ASN A 127 9.87 -14.05 -1.65
C ASN A 127 9.34 -13.68 -3.03
N LEU A 128 10.17 -12.96 -3.80
CA LEU A 128 9.83 -12.51 -5.15
C LEU A 128 9.67 -13.68 -6.13
N LEU A 129 10.31 -14.83 -5.88
CA LEU A 129 10.24 -16.00 -6.76
C LEU A 129 8.90 -16.73 -6.63
N THR A 130 8.41 -16.90 -5.41
CA THR A 130 7.16 -17.61 -5.13
C THR A 130 5.95 -16.69 -5.05
N GLY A 131 6.18 -15.37 -5.00
CA GLY A 131 5.14 -14.37 -4.79
C GLY A 131 4.54 -14.40 -3.38
N GLN A 132 5.25 -14.97 -2.39
CA GLN A 132 4.75 -15.03 -1.02
C GLN A 132 4.74 -13.64 -0.39
N LEU A 133 3.62 -13.28 0.24
CA LEU A 133 3.41 -12.01 0.91
C LEU A 133 3.43 -12.16 2.43
N ILE A 134 3.86 -11.08 3.08
CA ILE A 134 3.80 -10.89 4.52
C ILE A 134 3.22 -9.52 4.83
N ILE A 135 2.82 -9.32 6.08
CA ILE A 135 2.34 -8.03 6.55
C ILE A 135 3.48 -7.31 7.25
N GLU A 136 3.82 -6.12 6.77
CA GLU A 136 4.75 -5.23 7.44
C GLU A 136 3.99 -4.07 8.10
N LEU A 137 4.31 -3.83 9.36
CA LEU A 137 3.87 -2.65 10.10
C LEU A 137 4.91 -1.54 9.91
N GLN A 138 4.46 -0.37 9.46
CA GLN A 138 5.32 0.77 9.16
C GLN A 138 4.70 2.07 9.70
N MET A 139 5.54 3.03 10.10
CA MET A 139 5.10 4.38 10.46
C MET A 139 5.05 5.27 9.21
N LEU A 140 3.84 5.67 8.83
CA LEU A 140 3.48 6.50 7.69
C LEU A 140 2.59 7.67 8.17
N PRO A 141 3.18 8.74 8.75
CA PRO A 141 2.43 9.83 9.39
C PRO A 141 1.54 10.61 8.41
N ASP A 142 1.92 10.70 7.14
CA ASP A 142 1.21 11.49 6.11
C ASP A 142 0.13 10.71 5.34
N THR A 143 -0.33 9.57 5.88
CA THR A 143 -1.33 8.73 5.23
C THR A 143 -2.69 8.80 5.94
N PRO A 144 -3.82 8.80 5.22
CA PRO A 144 -5.13 8.84 5.86
C PRO A 144 -5.34 7.62 6.78
N VAL A 145 -6.09 7.83 7.87
CA VAL A 145 -6.57 6.77 8.76
C VAL A 145 -7.94 6.36 8.24
N GLU A 146 -7.99 5.30 7.43
CA GLU A 146 -9.25 4.69 7.00
C GLU A 146 -9.54 3.46 7.86
N LEU A 147 -10.58 3.55 8.69
CA LEU A 147 -11.06 2.44 9.53
C LEU A 147 -12.47 2.07 9.08
N LYS A 148 -12.72 0.78 8.90
CA LYS A 148 -14.01 0.22 8.50
C LYS A 148 -14.95 0.08 9.69
N ASN A 149 -14.43 -0.13 10.91
CA ASN A 149 -15.20 -0.31 12.16
C ASN A 149 -16.29 -1.41 12.07
N THR A 150 -16.16 -2.35 11.13
CA THR A 150 -17.18 -3.38 10.82
C THR A 150 -17.15 -4.54 11.81
N THR A 151 -16.00 -4.78 12.46
CA THR A 151 -15.86 -5.86 13.45
C THR A 151 -16.18 -5.28 14.84
N GLY A 152 -17.40 -5.52 15.35
CA GLY A 152 -17.95 -4.89 16.57
C GLY A 152 -16.96 -4.65 17.73
N ASP A 153 -17.09 -3.44 18.31
CA ASP A 153 -16.48 -2.73 19.47
C ASP A 153 -15.18 -3.17 20.18
N ASN A 154 -14.68 -4.40 20.02
CA ASN A 154 -13.58 -4.89 20.87
C ASN A 154 -12.40 -5.54 20.13
N THR A 155 -12.34 -5.47 18.80
CA THR A 155 -11.15 -5.91 18.04
C THR A 155 -10.34 -4.69 17.63
N LEU A 156 -9.01 -4.73 17.82
CA LEU A 156 -8.12 -3.66 17.38
C LEU A 156 -8.07 -3.65 15.84
N GLU A 157 -8.50 -2.55 15.22
CA GLU A 157 -8.32 -2.36 13.78
C GLU A 157 -7.02 -1.58 13.52
N ILE A 158 -6.16 -2.11 12.64
CA ILE A 158 -4.95 -1.43 12.19
C ILE A 158 -5.19 -0.96 10.76
N PRO A 159 -5.10 0.35 10.48
CA PRO A 159 -5.32 0.85 9.13
C PRO A 159 -4.26 0.31 8.17
N THR A 160 -4.65 0.12 6.92
CA THR A 160 -3.77 -0.42 5.88
C THR A 160 -3.30 0.67 4.94
N ALA A 161 -2.18 0.41 4.27
CA ALA A 161 -1.68 1.22 3.17
C ALA A 161 -1.36 0.30 1.98
N LEU A 162 -1.53 0.84 0.77
CA LEU A 162 -1.26 0.09 -0.46
C LEU A 162 0.20 -0.39 -0.51
N SER A 163 0.40 -1.62 -0.97
CA SER A 163 1.71 -2.14 -1.38
C SER A 163 2.34 -1.23 -2.43
N THR A 164 3.67 -1.25 -2.55
CA THR A 164 4.37 -0.41 -3.54
C THR A 164 3.93 -0.75 -4.96
N VAL A 165 3.67 -2.03 -5.23
CA VAL A 165 3.20 -2.49 -6.55
C VAL A 165 1.75 -2.07 -6.79
N ALA A 166 0.87 -2.20 -5.79
CA ALA A 166 -0.52 -1.75 -5.92
C ALA A 166 -0.62 -0.23 -6.05
N GLY A 167 0.17 0.53 -5.28
CA GLY A 167 0.30 1.98 -5.38
C GLY A 167 0.73 2.41 -6.78
N LEU A 168 1.81 1.82 -7.31
CA LEU A 168 2.25 2.09 -8.68
C LEU A 168 1.17 1.72 -9.72
N SER A 169 0.49 0.59 -9.54
CA SER A 169 -0.58 0.17 -10.45
C SER A 169 -1.76 1.14 -10.44
N LYS A 170 -2.09 1.71 -9.28
CA LYS A 170 -3.13 2.73 -9.12
C LYS A 170 -2.71 4.05 -9.78
N ASP A 171 -1.48 4.51 -9.50
CA ASP A 171 -0.94 5.73 -10.08
C ASP A 171 -0.89 5.67 -11.61
N LEU A 172 -0.55 4.49 -12.18
CA LEU A 172 -0.56 4.26 -13.63
C LEU A 172 -1.96 4.27 -14.24
N GLN A 173 -2.98 3.81 -13.52
CA GLN A 173 -4.38 3.85 -13.97
C GLN A 173 -4.91 5.29 -14.00
N ASP A 174 -4.47 6.11 -13.06
CA ASP A 174 -4.88 7.52 -12.96
C ASP A 174 -4.11 8.45 -13.91
N LEU A 175 -3.12 7.94 -14.67
CA LEU A 175 -2.40 8.74 -15.66
C LEU A 175 -3.35 9.25 -16.75
N PRO A 176 -3.49 10.58 -16.93
CA PRO A 176 -4.41 11.13 -17.92
C PRO A 176 -3.76 11.15 -19.31
N ILE A 177 -3.40 9.97 -19.84
CA ILE A 177 -2.75 9.80 -21.15
C ILE A 177 -3.57 10.52 -22.23
N LYS A 178 -4.89 10.36 -22.19
CA LYS A 178 -5.80 11.07 -23.09
C LYS A 178 -5.65 12.59 -23.03
N LYS A 179 -5.50 13.19 -21.84
CA LYS A 179 -5.29 14.64 -21.71
C LYS A 179 -3.94 15.07 -22.27
N ILE A 180 -2.90 14.26 -22.09
CA ILE A 180 -1.56 14.52 -22.64
C ILE A 180 -1.62 14.50 -24.17
N VAL A 181 -2.20 13.45 -24.76
CA VAL A 181 -2.38 13.30 -26.21
C VAL A 181 -3.20 14.45 -26.77
N THR A 182 -4.35 14.77 -26.17
CA THR A 182 -5.19 15.90 -26.63
C THR A 182 -4.48 17.25 -26.54
N ARG A 183 -3.67 17.50 -25.49
CA ARG A 183 -2.85 18.72 -25.40
C ARG A 183 -1.80 18.78 -26.50
N LEU A 184 -1.15 17.65 -26.80
CA LEU A 184 -0.18 17.56 -27.89
C LEU A 184 -0.83 17.80 -29.24
N ASP A 185 -1.98 17.19 -29.52
CA ASP A 185 -2.74 17.42 -30.75
C ASP A 185 -3.12 18.90 -30.92
N ASN A 186 -3.53 19.56 -29.83
CA ASN A 186 -3.87 20.98 -29.85
C ASN A 186 -2.64 21.86 -30.10
N ILE A 187 -1.49 21.54 -29.51
CA ILE A 187 -0.22 22.24 -29.77
C ILE A 187 0.19 22.05 -31.23
N LEU A 188 0.10 20.83 -31.76
CA LEU A 188 0.43 20.53 -33.15
C LEU A 188 -0.49 21.27 -34.11
N LYS A 189 -1.81 21.29 -33.86
CA LYS A 189 -2.77 22.08 -34.65
C LYS A 189 -2.48 23.58 -34.56
N TYR A 190 -2.11 24.09 -33.38
CA TYR A 190 -1.75 25.49 -33.20
C TYR A 190 -0.48 25.85 -33.97
N ILE A 191 0.53 24.99 -33.93
CA ILE A 191 1.76 25.11 -34.71
C ILE A 191 1.44 25.06 -36.21
N GLU A 192 0.64 24.10 -36.67
CA GLU A 192 0.25 23.94 -38.07
C GLU A 192 -0.57 25.13 -38.59
N GLN A 193 -1.52 25.64 -37.80
CA GLN A 193 -2.34 26.79 -38.16
C GLN A 193 -1.57 28.10 -38.19
N GLN A 194 -0.61 28.28 -37.28
CA GLN A 194 0.13 29.53 -37.20
C GLN A 194 1.43 29.52 -38.00
N LEU A 195 1.97 28.36 -38.37
CA LEU A 195 3.17 28.25 -39.21
C LEU A 195 3.12 29.16 -40.46
N PRO A 196 2.01 29.19 -41.23
CA PRO A 196 1.90 30.02 -42.43
C PRO A 196 1.96 31.52 -42.16
N GLU A 197 1.56 32.00 -40.97
CA GLU A 197 1.67 33.41 -40.58
C GLU A 197 3.01 33.74 -39.94
N ILE A 198 3.54 32.78 -39.18
CA ILE A 198 4.78 32.92 -38.42
C ILE A 198 6.00 32.95 -39.37
N LEU A 199 6.05 32.03 -40.34
CA LEU A 199 7.15 31.91 -41.31
C LEU A 199 7.48 33.20 -42.09
N PRO A 200 6.51 33.87 -42.75
CA PRO A 200 6.79 35.10 -43.49
C PRO A 200 7.18 36.27 -42.57
N ARG A 201 6.60 36.39 -41.37
CA ARG A 201 6.98 37.42 -40.39
C ARG A 201 8.42 37.21 -39.88
N PHE A 202 8.85 35.96 -39.69
CA PHE A 202 10.24 35.66 -39.37
C PHE A 202 11.20 35.89 -40.54
N ALA A 203 10.79 35.58 -41.77
CA ALA A 203 11.58 35.88 -42.95
C ALA A 203 11.78 37.39 -43.13
N GLU A 204 10.75 38.20 -42.87
CA GLU A 204 10.86 39.67 -42.82
C GLU A 204 11.73 40.16 -41.67
N PHE A 205 11.60 39.57 -40.47
CA PHE A 205 12.42 39.92 -39.32
C PHE A 205 13.91 39.62 -39.58
N GLY A 206 14.22 38.46 -40.18
CA GLY A 206 15.56 38.10 -40.62
C GLY A 206 16.10 39.06 -41.68
N LYS A 207 15.29 39.48 -42.66
CA LYS A 207 15.68 40.48 -43.66
C LYS A 207 15.96 41.85 -43.03
N LYS A 208 15.08 42.32 -42.13
CA LYS A 208 15.29 43.58 -41.38
C LYS A 208 16.55 43.50 -40.54
N LEU A 209 16.75 42.40 -39.80
CA LEU A 209 17.97 42.16 -39.04
C LEU A 209 19.20 42.14 -39.95
N ASN A 210 19.17 41.52 -41.12
CA ASN A 210 20.30 41.52 -42.05
C ASN A 210 20.64 42.95 -42.55
N THR A 211 19.63 43.83 -42.62
CA THR A 211 19.80 45.24 -42.97
C THR A 211 20.41 46.05 -41.80
N TYR A 212 20.21 45.61 -40.55
CA TYR A 212 20.82 46.20 -39.34
C TYR A 212 22.15 45.51 -38.93
N ALA A 213 22.39 44.27 -39.37
CA ALA A 213 23.51 43.41 -38.97
C ALA A 213 24.77 43.54 -39.83
N ASP A 214 24.77 44.41 -40.85
CA ASP A 214 26.00 44.88 -41.51
C ASP A 214 27.01 45.54 -40.53
N LYS A 215 26.62 45.73 -39.25
CA LYS A 215 27.51 46.15 -38.15
C LYS A 215 27.72 45.10 -37.04
N SER A 216 27.10 43.91 -37.09
CA SER A 216 27.26 42.85 -36.06
C SER A 216 26.84 41.46 -36.61
N ALA A 217 27.69 40.84 -37.43
CA ALA A 217 27.33 39.74 -38.32
C ALA A 217 27.37 38.27 -37.79
N PRO A 218 28.15 37.84 -36.77
CA PRO A 218 28.25 36.40 -36.48
C PRO A 218 27.07 35.79 -35.69
N ALA A 219 26.47 36.55 -34.76
CA ALA A 219 25.53 35.99 -33.77
C ALA A 219 24.14 35.66 -34.36
N THR A 220 23.74 36.33 -35.44
CA THR A 220 22.39 36.21 -36.02
C THR A 220 22.23 34.92 -36.83
N ASN A 221 23.25 34.51 -37.59
CA ASN A 221 23.21 33.27 -38.38
C ASN A 221 23.25 32.01 -37.49
N GLN A 222 23.99 32.04 -36.37
CA GLN A 222 23.98 30.95 -35.40
C GLN A 222 22.61 30.80 -34.73
N THR A 223 21.97 31.91 -34.35
CA THR A 223 20.65 31.88 -33.71
C THR A 223 19.58 31.31 -34.63
N LEU A 224 19.60 31.67 -35.93
CA LEU A 224 18.67 31.14 -36.93
C LEU A 224 18.89 29.64 -37.18
N ASN A 225 20.15 29.20 -37.27
CA ASN A 225 20.47 27.79 -37.48
C ASN A 225 20.11 26.93 -36.25
N GLN A 226 20.37 27.41 -35.04
CA GLN A 226 19.99 26.72 -33.79
C GLN A 226 18.48 26.61 -33.63
N LEU A 227 17.72 27.63 -34.02
CA LEU A 227 16.25 27.55 -34.03
C LEU A 227 15.73 26.54 -35.04
N ASN A 228 16.26 26.52 -36.26
CA ASN A 228 15.83 25.56 -37.28
C ASN A 228 16.14 24.12 -36.86
N ALA A 229 17.30 23.90 -36.23
CA ALA A 229 17.64 22.61 -35.61
C ALA A 229 16.67 22.26 -34.48
N THR A 230 16.38 23.20 -33.57
CA THR A 230 15.45 23.00 -32.45
C THR A 230 14.04 22.66 -32.94
N LEU A 231 13.53 23.34 -33.96
CA LEU A 231 12.22 23.06 -34.55
C LEU A 231 12.17 21.68 -35.21
N LYS A 232 13.25 21.28 -35.88
CA LYS A 232 13.38 19.95 -36.47
C LYS A 232 13.42 18.86 -35.39
N ASP A 233 14.14 19.10 -34.29
CA ASP A 233 14.24 18.18 -33.16
C ASP A 233 12.90 18.06 -32.41
N ILE A 234 12.19 19.18 -32.20
CA ILE A 234 10.84 19.19 -31.61
C ILE A 234 9.86 18.43 -32.50
N SER A 235 9.90 18.64 -33.82
CA SER A 235 9.08 17.91 -34.78
C SER A 235 9.39 16.40 -34.76
N GLY A 236 10.67 16.03 -34.71
CA GLY A 236 11.11 14.64 -34.58
C GLY A 236 10.64 13.99 -33.27
N ALA A 237 10.71 14.71 -32.15
CA ALA A 237 10.22 14.26 -30.85
C ALA A 237 8.70 14.09 -30.84
N ALA A 238 7.96 15.07 -31.38
CA ALA A 238 6.50 14.99 -31.49
C ALA A 238 6.06 13.81 -32.35
N LYS A 239 6.76 13.54 -33.46
CA LYS A 239 6.49 12.38 -34.33
C LYS A 239 6.78 11.06 -33.62
N SER A 240 7.84 10.99 -32.83
CA SER A 240 8.18 9.81 -32.02
C SER A 240 7.13 9.56 -30.93
N ILE A 241 6.67 10.60 -30.24
CA ILE A 241 5.60 10.52 -29.24
C ILE A 241 4.28 10.09 -29.89
N LYS A 242 3.96 10.63 -31.07
CA LYS A 242 2.78 10.21 -31.84
C LYS A 242 2.87 8.74 -32.22
N ASN A 243 4.01 8.28 -32.75
CA ASN A 243 4.20 6.87 -33.08
C ASN A 243 4.07 5.96 -31.86
N LEU A 244 4.61 6.37 -30.70
CA LEU A 244 4.44 5.65 -29.44
C LEU A 244 2.98 5.61 -29.01
N THR A 245 2.27 6.73 -29.12
CA THR A 245 0.85 6.82 -28.79
C THR A 245 0.02 5.92 -29.70
N ASP A 246 0.22 6.02 -31.02
CA ASP A 246 -0.44 5.18 -32.02
C ASP A 246 -0.13 3.67 -31.80
N TYR A 247 1.04 3.35 -31.23
CA TYR A 247 1.43 1.99 -30.86
C TYR A 247 0.73 1.51 -29.59
N LEU A 248 0.71 2.33 -28.53
CA LEU A 248 0.04 2.03 -27.26
C LEU A 248 -1.47 1.92 -27.43
N GLU A 249 -2.07 2.72 -28.32
CA GLU A 249 -3.49 2.64 -28.66
C GLU A 249 -3.84 1.32 -29.37
N ARG A 250 -2.92 0.81 -30.21
CA ARG A 250 -3.08 -0.47 -30.90
C ARG A 250 -2.71 -1.68 -30.03
N HIS A 251 -1.85 -1.50 -29.03
CA HIS A 251 -1.33 -2.57 -28.16
C HIS A 251 -1.39 -2.17 -26.68
N PRO A 252 -2.58 -2.10 -26.07
CA PRO A 252 -2.72 -1.70 -24.67
C PRO A 252 -2.03 -2.67 -23.69
N ASP A 253 -1.81 -3.93 -24.06
CA ASP A 253 -1.13 -4.93 -23.24
C ASP A 253 0.41 -4.77 -23.21
N SER A 254 0.97 -3.94 -24.10
CA SER A 254 2.42 -3.63 -24.13
C SER A 254 2.89 -2.81 -22.92
N ILE A 255 1.98 -2.09 -22.25
CA ILE A 255 2.25 -1.33 -21.02
C ILE A 255 2.65 -2.25 -19.86
N LEU A 256 2.06 -3.45 -19.80
CA LEU A 256 2.30 -4.41 -18.71
C LEU A 256 3.39 -5.43 -19.02
N LYS A 257 3.61 -5.76 -20.31
CA LYS A 257 4.54 -6.81 -20.73
C LYS A 257 5.89 -6.27 -21.23
N GLY A 258 6.00 -4.96 -21.40
CA GLY A 258 7.12 -4.35 -22.11
C GLY A 258 7.10 -4.69 -23.60
N LYS A 259 7.97 -4.03 -24.37
CA LYS A 259 8.13 -4.30 -25.81
C LYS A 259 8.66 -5.74 -25.97
N LYS A 260 7.89 -6.60 -26.64
CA LYS A 260 8.42 -7.89 -27.13
C LYS A 260 9.36 -7.57 -28.29
N GLU A 261 10.61 -7.97 -28.16
CA GLU A 261 11.58 -7.94 -29.27
C GLU A 261 11.11 -8.80 -30.44
#